data_AF-A0A842V106-F1
#
_entry.id   AF-A0A842V106-F1
#
_cell.length_a   1.000
_cell.length_b   1.000
_cell.length_c   1.000
_cell.angle_alpha   90.00
_cell.angle_beta   90.00
_cell.angle_gamma   90.00
#
_symmetry.space_group_name_H-M   'P 1'
#
loop_
_entity.id
_entity.type
_entity.pdbx_description
1 polymer ?
#
loop_
_entity_poly.entity_id
_entity_poly.type
_entity_poly.pdbx_seq_one_letter_code
_entity_poly.pdbx_strand_id
1 'polypeptide(L)'
;HGPFKARARDGHYAIALALFLGNYAEQGRQFSVKLDTEIDLKKHKNNLIVVGGPVTNLVMARINDFLPSRFSEKKPWGIRSSRDTYTEDEIGMIARITNPYNPEYKIIAIAGIRFSGTRSAAIALTRDWKKLLDRFTGQKEWSGIVHGYDIDGDGKVDSIEILE
;
A
#
# COMPACT_ATOMS: atom_id res chain seq x y z
N HIS A 1 9.40 13.24 -6.49
CA HIS A 1 10.20 13.41 -5.26
C HIS A 1 9.32 14.09 -4.24
N GLY A 2 9.00 13.43 -3.12
CA GLY A 2 8.19 14.02 -2.05
C GLY A 2 8.94 15.15 -1.31
N PRO A 3 8.32 15.76 -0.27
CA PRO A 3 8.88 16.91 0.45
C PRO A 3 10.26 16.63 1.07
N PHE A 4 10.60 15.36 1.30
CA PHE A 4 11.86 14.91 1.88
C PHE A 4 12.98 14.63 0.85
N LYS A 5 12.79 14.97 -0.43
CA LYS A 5 13.74 14.69 -1.54
C LYS A 5 14.16 13.20 -1.66
N ALA A 6 13.38 12.29 -1.08
CA ALA A 6 13.62 10.86 -1.19
C ALA A 6 13.37 10.37 -2.63
N ARG A 7 14.23 9.46 -3.11
CA ARG A 7 14.07 8.78 -4.40
C ARG A 7 13.10 7.61 -4.23
N ALA A 8 12.06 7.56 -5.05
CA ALA A 8 11.19 6.40 -5.15
C ALA A 8 11.95 5.24 -5.81
N ARG A 9 11.88 4.04 -5.24
CA ARG A 9 12.43 2.81 -5.83
C ARG A 9 11.35 1.77 -6.15
N ASP A 10 10.09 2.11 -5.94
CA ASP A 10 9.01 1.12 -5.79
C ASP A 10 8.19 0.89 -7.07
N GLY A 11 8.47 1.65 -8.14
CA GLY A 11 7.64 1.65 -9.36
C GLY A 11 7.54 0.28 -10.04
N HIS A 12 8.56 -0.56 -9.92
CA HIS A 12 8.55 -1.90 -10.48
C HIS A 12 7.64 -2.89 -9.72
N TYR A 13 7.33 -2.63 -8.44
CA TYR A 13 6.38 -3.45 -7.69
C TYR A 13 4.93 -3.27 -8.19
N ALA A 14 4.61 -2.08 -8.72
CA ALA A 14 3.31 -1.86 -9.35
C ALA A 14 3.10 -2.74 -10.60
N ILE A 15 4.17 -3.14 -11.29
CA ILE A 15 4.10 -4.04 -12.45
C ILE A 15 3.68 -5.45 -12.03
N ALA A 16 4.29 -5.99 -10.96
CA ALA A 16 3.93 -7.30 -10.43
C ALA A 16 2.45 -7.33 -9.98
N LEU A 17 2.01 -6.27 -9.32
CA LEU A 17 0.62 -6.10 -8.92
C LEU A 17 -0.32 -6.03 -10.14
N ALA A 18 0.03 -5.24 -11.16
CA ALA A 18 -0.78 -5.11 -12.38
C ALA A 18 -0.92 -6.45 -13.11
N LEU A 19 0.17 -7.22 -13.24
CA LEU A 19 0.13 -8.55 -13.85
C LEU A 19 -0.77 -9.51 -13.06
N PHE A 20 -0.66 -9.51 -11.73
CA PHE A 20 -1.53 -10.31 -10.88
C PHE A 20 -3.01 -9.93 -11.05
N LEU A 21 -3.34 -8.64 -10.98
CA LEU A 21 -4.71 -8.14 -11.13
C LEU A 21 -5.30 -8.43 -12.52
N GLY A 22 -4.45 -8.48 -13.56
CA GLY A 22 -4.86 -8.89 -14.90
C GLY A 22 -5.42 -10.31 -15.01
N ASN A 23 -5.20 -11.17 -14.01
CA ASN A 23 -5.85 -12.49 -13.94
C ASN A 23 -7.32 -12.40 -13.49
N TYR A 24 -7.76 -11.27 -12.93
CA TYR A 24 -9.08 -11.12 -12.30
C TYR A 24 -9.94 -10.02 -12.92
N ALA A 25 -9.35 -9.12 -13.70
CA ALA A 25 -10.06 -7.98 -14.25
C ALA A 25 -9.63 -7.68 -15.68
N GLU A 26 -10.61 -7.32 -16.50
CA GLU A 26 -10.35 -6.68 -17.78
C GLU A 26 -10.03 -5.20 -17.58
N GLN A 27 -9.12 -4.69 -18.41
CA GLN A 27 -8.78 -3.28 -18.37
C GLN A 27 -9.95 -2.43 -18.89
N GLY A 28 -10.63 -1.73 -17.98
CA GLY A 28 -11.68 -0.78 -18.35
C GLY A 28 -11.15 0.38 -19.20
N ARG A 29 -12.00 0.96 -20.06
CA ARG A 29 -11.64 2.09 -20.95
C ARG A 29 -11.09 3.32 -20.21
N GLN A 30 -11.43 3.49 -18.94
CA GLN A 30 -10.97 4.61 -18.10
C GLN A 30 -9.75 4.28 -17.24
N PHE A 31 -9.18 3.07 -17.36
CA PHE A 31 -7.97 2.71 -16.63
C PHE A 31 -6.81 3.61 -17.06
N SER A 32 -6.08 4.13 -16.08
CA SER A 32 -4.90 4.95 -16.31
C SER A 32 -3.91 4.80 -15.16
N VAL A 33 -2.63 4.72 -15.48
CA VAL A 33 -1.54 4.90 -14.52
C VAL A 33 -1.18 6.38 -14.50
N LYS A 34 -1.12 6.97 -13.30
CA LYS A 34 -0.88 8.40 -13.11
C LYS A 34 0.16 8.61 -12.01
N LEU A 35 0.97 9.65 -12.15
CA LEU A 35 1.84 10.11 -11.07
C LEU A 35 1.00 10.72 -9.95
N ASP A 36 1.54 10.67 -8.73
CA ASP A 36 0.93 11.26 -7.55
C ASP A 36 0.67 12.77 -7.71
N THR A 37 1.50 13.46 -8.47
CA THR A 37 1.36 14.88 -8.82
C THR A 37 0.22 15.19 -9.80
N GLU A 38 -0.29 14.19 -10.52
CA GLU A 38 -1.36 14.35 -11.52
C GLU A 38 -2.75 14.10 -10.93
N ILE A 39 -2.83 13.69 -9.66
CA ILE A 39 -4.08 13.34 -8.98
C ILE A 39 -4.55 14.46 -8.05
N ASP A 40 -5.73 14.99 -8.37
CA ASP A 40 -6.55 15.76 -7.43
C ASP A 40 -7.63 14.84 -6.84
N LEU A 41 -7.45 14.43 -5.58
CA LEU A 41 -8.36 13.49 -4.89
C LEU A 41 -9.81 13.98 -4.79
N LYS A 42 -10.06 15.31 -4.84
CA LYS A 42 -11.40 15.88 -4.79
C LYS A 42 -12.12 15.80 -6.14
N LYS A 43 -11.36 15.86 -7.24
CA LYS A 43 -11.90 15.83 -8.60
C LYS A 43 -11.80 14.46 -9.26
N HIS A 44 -11.01 13.56 -8.70
CA HIS A 44 -10.83 12.22 -9.24
C HIS A 44 -12.11 11.40 -9.07
N LYS A 45 -12.65 10.92 -10.19
CA LYS A 45 -13.92 10.19 -10.25
C LYS A 45 -13.72 8.72 -10.62
N ASN A 46 -12.86 8.02 -9.89
CA ASN A 46 -12.60 6.59 -10.06
C ASN A 46 -11.99 5.99 -8.79
N ASN A 47 -12.02 4.66 -8.69
CA ASN A 47 -11.28 3.93 -7.67
C ASN A 47 -9.77 4.08 -7.90
N LEU A 48 -9.01 4.12 -6.82
CA LEU A 48 -7.55 4.29 -6.86
C LEU A 48 -6.83 3.10 -6.22
N ILE A 49 -5.74 2.68 -6.85
CA ILE A 49 -4.72 1.86 -6.22
C ILE A 49 -3.48 2.74 -6.08
N VAL A 50 -3.07 3.00 -4.84
CA VAL A 50 -1.96 3.89 -4.50
C VAL A 50 -0.81 3.02 -4.02
N VAL A 51 0.29 3.02 -4.78
CA VAL A 51 1.50 2.27 -4.45
C VAL A 51 2.60 3.23 -4.02
N GLY A 52 3.24 2.93 -2.89
CA GLY A 52 4.37 3.68 -2.33
C GLY A 52 4.02 4.53 -1.12
N GLY A 53 4.98 4.64 -0.20
CA GLY A 53 4.80 5.29 1.10
C GLY A 53 4.68 6.82 1.06
N PRO A 54 4.15 7.44 2.13
CA PRO A 54 3.82 8.87 2.19
C PRO A 54 5.02 9.79 2.05
N VAL A 55 6.23 9.31 2.33
CA VAL A 55 7.48 10.07 2.14
C VAL A 55 7.72 10.43 0.67
N THR A 56 7.27 9.58 -0.26
CA THR A 56 7.52 9.73 -1.71
C THR A 56 6.28 9.85 -2.57
N ASN A 57 5.10 9.52 -2.03
CA ASN A 57 3.82 9.57 -2.72
C ASN A 57 2.87 10.57 -2.02
N LEU A 58 2.60 11.71 -2.67
CA LEU A 58 1.76 12.79 -2.14
C LEU A 58 0.30 12.37 -1.93
N VAL A 59 -0.21 11.44 -2.74
CA VAL A 59 -1.55 10.88 -2.57
C VAL A 59 -1.61 10.08 -1.28
N MET A 60 -0.62 9.20 -1.05
CA MET A 60 -0.50 8.43 0.20
C MET A 60 -0.40 9.36 1.43
N ALA A 61 0.42 10.41 1.34
CA ALA A 61 0.55 11.40 2.43
C ALA A 61 -0.80 12.05 2.78
N ARG A 62 -1.59 12.46 1.78
CA ARG A 62 -2.90 13.10 1.99
C ARG A 62 -3.95 12.17 2.59
N ILE A 63 -3.89 10.87 2.30
CA ILE A 63 -4.86 9.90 2.81
C ILE A 63 -4.42 9.25 4.12
N ASN A 64 -3.17 9.43 4.57
CA ASN A 64 -2.60 8.74 5.72
C ASN A 64 -3.45 8.90 7.00
N ASP A 65 -4.01 10.09 7.22
CA ASP A 65 -4.88 10.37 8.37
C ASP A 65 -6.27 9.73 8.31
N PHE A 66 -6.59 9.05 7.22
CA PHE A 66 -7.84 8.32 7.02
C PHE A 66 -7.63 6.80 6.99
N LEU A 67 -6.37 6.34 7.07
CA LEU A 67 -6.08 4.90 7.09
C LEU A 67 -6.34 4.30 8.49
N PRO A 68 -6.82 3.04 8.57
CA PRO A 68 -6.99 2.34 9.85
C PRO A 68 -5.66 2.13 10.59
N SER A 69 -4.61 1.83 9.83
CA SER A 69 -3.22 1.82 10.30
C SER A 69 -2.45 2.91 9.55
N ARG A 70 -1.62 3.68 10.24
CA ARG A 70 -1.06 4.93 9.72
C ARG A 70 0.45 4.94 9.77
N PHE A 71 1.06 5.59 8.79
CA PHE A 71 2.48 5.90 8.86
C PHE A 71 2.70 7.01 9.88
N SER A 72 3.55 6.77 10.87
CA SER A 72 3.91 7.75 11.89
C SER A 72 4.87 8.79 11.30
N GLU A 73 4.52 10.07 11.45
CA GLU A 73 5.42 11.20 11.15
C GLU A 73 6.31 11.61 12.34
N LYS A 74 6.23 10.86 13.45
CA LYS A 74 7.01 11.10 14.67
C LYS A 74 7.75 9.84 15.06
N LYS A 75 8.84 9.98 15.84
CA LYS A 75 9.52 8.81 16.40
C LYS A 75 8.60 8.05 17.38
N PRO A 76 8.64 6.71 17.39
CA PRO A 76 9.32 5.86 16.40
C PRO A 76 8.64 5.95 15.03
N TRP A 77 9.44 6.11 13.98
CA TRP A 77 8.94 6.09 12.60
C TRP A 77 8.49 4.68 12.26
N GLY A 78 7.36 4.55 11.57
CA GLY A 78 6.87 3.24 11.17
C GLY A 78 5.38 3.24 10.88
N ILE A 79 4.74 2.08 11.02
CA ILE A 79 3.28 1.93 10.87
C ILE A 79 2.68 1.69 12.25
N ARG A 80 1.72 2.53 12.63
CA ARG A 80 0.97 2.42 13.87
C ARG A 80 -0.43 1.92 13.57
N SER A 81 -0.79 0.78 14.12
CA SER A 81 -2.16 0.24 14.11
C SER A 81 -2.84 0.48 15.46
N SER A 82 -4.05 -0.06 15.61
CA SER A 82 -4.73 -0.09 16.91
C SER A 82 -4.09 -1.10 17.89
N ARG A 83 -3.31 -2.05 17.38
CA ARG A 83 -2.68 -3.12 18.17
C ARG A 83 -1.25 -2.82 18.55
N ASP A 84 -0.45 -2.32 17.60
CA ASP A 84 0.99 -2.16 17.80
C ASP A 84 1.60 -1.02 16.96
N THR A 85 2.89 -0.78 17.13
CA THR A 85 3.73 0.07 16.28
C THR A 85 4.88 -0.73 15.71
N TYR A 86 4.85 -0.92 14.40
CA TYR A 86 5.83 -1.67 13.61
C TYR A 86 6.88 -0.72 13.05
N THR A 87 8.16 -1.09 13.11
CA THR A 87 9.26 -0.14 12.83
C THR A 87 10.32 -0.68 11.86
N GLU A 88 10.26 -1.97 11.55
CA GLU A 88 11.20 -2.68 10.69
C GLU A 88 11.00 -2.29 9.21
N ASP A 89 12.08 -2.14 8.46
CA ASP A 89 12.04 -1.59 7.10
C ASP A 89 11.20 -2.46 6.13
N GLU A 90 11.16 -3.77 6.39
CA GLU A 90 10.44 -4.82 5.67
C GLU A 90 8.94 -4.88 5.98
N ILE A 91 8.44 -4.02 6.88
CA ILE A 91 7.02 -3.96 7.21
C ILE A 91 6.26 -3.24 6.11
N GLY A 92 5.25 -3.94 5.59
CA GLY A 92 4.30 -3.48 4.60
C GLY A 92 2.89 -3.35 5.17
N MET A 93 2.10 -2.49 4.56
CA MET A 93 0.68 -2.36 4.82
C MET A 93 -0.10 -2.41 3.52
N ILE A 94 -1.21 -3.14 3.57
CA ILE A 94 -2.28 -3.08 2.57
C ILE A 94 -3.50 -2.53 3.28
N ALA A 95 -4.11 -1.48 2.75
CA ALA A 95 -5.34 -0.93 3.32
C ALA A 95 -6.38 -0.64 2.26
N ARG A 96 -7.65 -0.80 2.62
CA ARG A 96 -8.80 -0.37 1.85
C ARG A 96 -9.54 0.69 2.65
N ILE A 97 -9.80 1.84 2.04
CA ILE A 97 -10.65 2.88 2.61
C ILE A 97 -11.67 3.37 1.58
N THR A 98 -12.72 4.02 2.07
CA THR A 98 -13.53 4.90 1.22
C THR A 98 -12.75 6.17 0.93
N ASN A 99 -12.80 6.69 -0.29
CA ASN A 99 -12.10 7.94 -0.62
C ASN A 99 -12.68 9.07 0.27
N PRO A 100 -11.87 9.71 1.12
CA PRO A 100 -12.34 10.69 2.10
C PRO A 100 -12.87 11.98 1.46
N TYR A 101 -12.53 12.24 0.19
CA TYR A 101 -12.96 13.41 -0.56
C TYR A 101 -14.11 13.10 -1.53
N ASN A 102 -14.38 11.82 -1.82
CA ASN A 102 -15.48 11.39 -2.65
C ASN A 102 -15.96 9.96 -2.27
N PRO A 103 -16.99 9.83 -1.41
CA PRO A 103 -17.38 8.54 -0.84
C PRO A 103 -17.87 7.47 -1.81
N GLU A 104 -18.20 7.84 -3.05
CA GLU A 104 -18.58 6.94 -4.14
C GLU A 104 -17.43 5.98 -4.50
N TYR A 105 -16.18 6.45 -4.39
CA TYR A 105 -15.00 5.71 -4.80
C TYR A 105 -14.23 5.13 -3.62
N LYS A 106 -13.41 4.11 -3.89
CA LYS A 106 -12.56 3.42 -2.93
C LYS A 106 -11.09 3.62 -3.26
N ILE A 107 -10.26 3.54 -2.23
CA ILE A 107 -8.81 3.60 -2.35
C ILE A 107 -8.23 2.32 -1.74
N ILE A 108 -7.37 1.66 -2.50
CA ILE A 108 -6.47 0.60 -2.00
C ILE A 108 -5.09 1.22 -1.87
N ALA A 109 -4.53 1.21 -0.67
CA ALA A 109 -3.21 1.71 -0.34
C ALA A 109 -2.25 0.53 -0.13
N ILE A 110 -1.10 0.54 -0.81
CA ILE A 110 -0.08 -0.51 -0.76
C ILE A 110 1.26 0.18 -0.56
N ALA A 111 1.81 0.10 0.65
CA ALA A 111 3.03 0.81 0.99
C ALA A 111 3.72 0.18 2.19
N GLY A 112 5.05 0.27 2.26
CA GLY A 112 5.80 -0.05 3.47
C GLY A 112 6.54 1.14 4.05
N ILE A 113 7.21 0.88 5.17
CA ILE A 113 8.07 1.86 5.85
C ILE A 113 9.23 2.28 4.93
N ARG A 114 9.78 1.30 4.20
CA ARG A 114 10.74 1.47 3.11
C ARG A 114 10.29 0.72 1.86
N PHE A 115 11.13 0.79 0.82
CA PHE A 115 10.93 0.05 -0.42
C PHE A 115 10.85 -1.46 -0.20
N SER A 116 11.57 -2.01 0.79
CA SER A 116 11.48 -3.42 1.18
C SER A 116 10.09 -3.74 1.74
N GLY A 117 9.54 -2.92 2.63
CA GLY A 117 8.16 -3.07 3.08
C GLY A 117 7.10 -2.92 1.97
N THR A 118 7.27 -1.99 1.02
CA THR A 118 6.35 -1.89 -0.14
C THR A 118 6.40 -3.18 -0.96
N ARG A 119 7.58 -3.79 -1.11
CA ARG A 119 7.74 -5.10 -1.73
C ARG A 119 7.01 -6.18 -0.95
N SER A 120 7.14 -6.21 0.38
CA SER A 120 6.43 -7.17 1.24
C SER A 120 4.93 -7.10 1.01
N ALA A 121 4.37 -5.88 1.00
CA ALA A 121 2.94 -5.67 0.74
C ALA A 121 2.51 -6.14 -0.67
N ALA A 122 3.34 -5.91 -1.68
CA ALA A 122 3.08 -6.39 -3.04
C ALA A 122 3.15 -7.93 -3.15
N ILE A 123 4.13 -8.57 -2.50
CA ILE A 123 4.24 -10.04 -2.48
C ILE A 123 3.03 -10.64 -1.76
N ALA A 124 2.64 -10.08 -0.61
CA ALA A 124 1.47 -10.54 0.13
C ALA A 124 0.19 -10.56 -0.73
N LEU A 125 -0.03 -9.51 -1.54
CA LEU A 125 -1.18 -9.44 -2.45
C LEU A 125 -1.06 -10.34 -3.69
N THR A 126 0.14 -10.66 -4.13
CA THR A 126 0.32 -11.42 -5.38
C THR A 126 0.46 -12.92 -5.14
N ARG A 127 0.94 -13.33 -3.96
CA ARG A 127 1.20 -14.74 -3.60
C ARG A 127 0.30 -15.24 -2.48
N ASP A 128 0.08 -14.43 -1.45
CA ASP A 128 -0.58 -14.85 -0.20
C ASP A 128 -1.95 -14.20 0.02
N TRP A 129 -2.57 -13.68 -1.05
CA TRP A 129 -3.77 -12.86 -0.96
C TRP A 129 -4.94 -13.54 -0.26
N LYS A 130 -5.08 -14.87 -0.40
CA LYS A 130 -6.14 -15.62 0.27
C LYS A 130 -6.00 -15.55 1.78
N LYS A 131 -4.77 -15.72 2.28
CA LYS A 131 -4.46 -15.64 3.71
C LYS A 131 -4.55 -14.19 4.20
N LEU A 132 -4.05 -13.24 3.42
CA LEU A 132 -4.11 -11.81 3.73
C LEU A 132 -5.56 -11.32 3.88
N LEU A 133 -6.44 -11.73 2.97
CA LEU A 133 -7.84 -11.29 2.92
C LEU A 133 -8.80 -12.16 3.74
N ASP A 134 -8.30 -13.16 4.48
CA ASP A 134 -9.15 -14.06 5.29
C ASP A 134 -9.97 -13.29 6.35
N ARG A 135 -9.42 -12.18 6.84
CA ARG A 135 -10.08 -11.27 7.80
C ARG A 135 -10.89 -10.15 7.13
N PHE A 136 -10.88 -10.06 5.80
CA PHE A 136 -11.65 -9.08 5.06
C PHE A 136 -13.05 -9.61 4.76
N THR A 137 -14.01 -9.24 5.61
CA THR A 137 -15.41 -9.69 5.56
C THR A 137 -16.35 -8.67 4.92
N GLY A 138 -15.79 -7.71 4.18
CA GLY A 138 -16.55 -6.63 3.53
C GLY A 138 -16.61 -5.33 4.34
N GLN A 139 -15.71 -5.16 5.32
CA GLN A 139 -15.63 -3.91 6.09
C GLN A 139 -15.42 -2.70 5.17
N LYS A 140 -15.98 -1.55 5.57
CA LYS A 140 -15.84 -0.28 4.84
C LYS A 140 -14.38 0.19 4.81
N GLU A 141 -13.68 -0.05 5.91
CA GLU A 141 -12.27 0.27 6.11
C GLU A 141 -11.57 -0.98 6.65
N TRP A 142 -10.39 -1.28 6.15
CA TRP A 142 -9.62 -2.46 6.50
C TRP A 142 -8.14 -2.19 6.28
N SER A 143 -7.28 -2.76 7.13
CA SER A 143 -5.84 -2.80 6.90
C SER A 143 -5.28 -4.16 7.33
N GLY A 144 -4.35 -4.69 6.56
CA GLY A 144 -3.50 -5.80 6.95
C GLY A 144 -2.04 -5.35 7.03
N ILE A 145 -1.35 -5.81 8.07
CA ILE A 145 0.09 -5.55 8.27
C ILE A 145 0.87 -6.82 7.98
N VAL A 146 1.94 -6.67 7.22
CA VAL A 146 2.78 -7.79 6.81
C VAL A 146 4.25 -7.53 7.08
N HIS A 147 5.00 -8.58 7.37
CA HIS A 147 6.45 -8.55 7.50
C HIS A 147 7.08 -9.43 6.43
N GLY A 148 8.03 -8.85 5.68
CA GLY A 148 8.82 -9.59 4.71
C GLY A 148 10.06 -10.21 5.33
N TYR A 149 10.39 -11.42 4.90
CA TYR A 149 11.62 -12.11 5.25
C TYR A 149 12.39 -12.48 3.98
N ASP A 150 13.71 -12.50 4.11
CA ASP A 150 14.66 -13.03 3.13
C ASP A 150 15.16 -14.37 3.68
N ILE A 151 14.49 -15.45 3.28
CA ILE A 151 14.76 -16.80 3.79
C ILE A 151 15.94 -17.43 3.05
N ASP A 152 16.10 -17.15 1.75
CA ASP A 152 17.18 -17.67 0.94
C ASP A 152 18.49 -16.86 1.03
N GLY A 153 18.44 -15.66 1.61
CA GLY A 153 19.59 -14.82 1.92
C GLY A 153 20.14 -14.04 0.73
N ASP A 154 19.38 -13.88 -0.36
CA ASP A 154 19.82 -13.16 -1.56
C ASP A 154 19.70 -11.61 -1.44
N GLY A 155 19.29 -11.12 -0.28
CA GLY A 155 19.06 -9.71 0.03
C GLY A 155 17.67 -9.23 -0.37
N LYS A 156 16.72 -10.15 -0.61
CA LYS A 156 15.38 -9.79 -1.08
C LYS A 156 14.30 -10.52 -0.30
N VAL A 157 13.20 -9.80 -0.06
CA VAL A 157 11.98 -10.42 0.47
C VAL A 157 11.46 -11.50 -0.48
N ASP A 158 11.36 -12.72 0.04
CA ASP A 158 10.89 -13.93 -0.64
C ASP A 158 9.68 -14.59 0.07
N SER A 159 9.51 -14.30 1.36
CA SER A 159 8.49 -14.86 2.25
C SER A 159 7.77 -13.76 3.03
N ILE A 160 6.50 -14.01 3.37
CA ILE A 160 5.62 -13.05 4.05
C ILE A 160 4.97 -13.67 5.28
N GLU A 161 5.07 -12.96 6.40
CA GLU A 161 4.22 -13.16 7.57
C GLU A 161 3.13 -12.09 7.64
N ILE A 162 1.91 -12.47 8.00
CA ILE A 162 0.79 -11.55 8.23
C ILE A 162 0.69 -11.33 9.74
N LEU A 163 0.93 -10.11 10.18
CA LEU A 163 0.94 -9.72 11.59
C LEU A 163 -0.45 -9.30 12.08
N GLU A 164 -1.23 -8.63 11.21
CA GLU A 164 -2.57 -8.13 11.52
C GLU A 164 -3.55 -8.37 10.37
#